data_AF-A0A3D3H4K9-F1
#
_entry.id   AF-A0A3D3H4K9-F1
#
_cell.length_a   1.000
_cell.length_b   1.000
_cell.length_c   1.000
_cell.angle_alpha   90.00
_cell.angle_beta   90.00
_cell.angle_gamma   90.00
#
_symmetry.space_group_name_H-M   'P 1'
#
loop_
_entity.id
_entity.type
_entity.pdbx_description
1 polymer ?
#
loop_
_entity_poly.entity_id
_entity_poly.type
_entity_poly.pdbx_seq_one_letter_code
_entity_poly.pdbx_strand_id
1 'polypeptide(L)'
;LLKQYYRGADESEKIAWLKGLLYVDEHGVALNTVINASRCNSLNEFSALALNNDYVAQHFPELNFNQLVLKSLFMGLDISCISTLSSRLNARLTNMCFSYAIEQALANRIPPASIWLAILPNELNDENSLLVTQYLSHFYQQDDNHKQKIAWYVDHYQLKNKIIS
;
A
#
# COMPACT_ATOMS: atom_id res chain seq x y z
N LEU A 1 -10.58 -1.13 28.10
CA LEU A 1 -10.18 -2.55 28.12
C LEU A 1 -9.32 -2.92 26.92
N LEU A 2 -9.86 -3.00 25.68
CA LEU A 2 -9.08 -3.40 24.48
C LEU A 2 -7.75 -2.63 24.28
N LYS A 3 -7.78 -1.31 24.43
CA LYS A 3 -6.57 -0.45 24.34
C LYS A 3 -5.50 -0.75 25.39
N GLN A 4 -5.89 -1.13 26.60
CA GLN A 4 -4.95 -1.40 27.70
C GLN A 4 -4.29 -2.76 27.51
N TYR A 5 -5.05 -3.77 27.06
CA TYR A 5 -4.49 -5.08 26.70
C TYR A 5 -3.44 -4.96 25.59
N TYR A 6 -3.77 -4.24 24.50
CA TYR A 6 -2.83 -4.08 23.39
C TYR A 6 -1.49 -3.44 23.79
N ARG A 7 -1.50 -2.47 24.72
CA ARG A 7 -0.28 -1.75 25.12
C ARG A 7 0.67 -2.59 25.97
N GLY A 8 0.13 -3.44 26.84
CA GLY A 8 0.92 -4.32 27.71
C GLY A 8 1.29 -5.66 27.07
N ALA A 9 0.64 -6.02 25.96
CA ALA A 9 0.82 -7.28 25.26
C ALA A 9 2.22 -7.44 24.66
N ASP A 10 2.69 -8.68 24.64
CA ASP A 10 3.88 -9.05 23.86
C ASP A 10 3.59 -9.00 22.35
N GLU A 11 4.60 -9.20 21.52
CA GLU A 11 4.46 -9.12 20.06
C GLU A 11 3.50 -10.18 19.50
N SER A 12 3.51 -11.40 20.05
CA SER A 12 2.67 -12.50 19.56
C SER A 12 1.20 -12.25 19.89
N GLU A 13 0.92 -11.75 21.09
CA GLU A 13 -0.42 -11.34 21.53
C GLU A 13 -0.95 -10.19 20.69
N LYS A 14 -0.12 -9.18 20.38
CA LYS A 14 -0.48 -8.08 19.48
C LYS A 14 -0.84 -8.60 18.09
N ILE A 15 0.00 -9.47 17.52
CA ILE A 15 -0.26 -10.06 16.19
C ILE A 15 -1.57 -10.85 16.18
N ALA A 16 -1.81 -11.69 17.19
CA ALA A 16 -3.04 -12.46 17.30
C ALA A 16 -4.27 -11.53 17.40
N TRP A 17 -4.17 -10.47 18.20
CA TRP A 17 -5.24 -9.49 18.35
C TRP A 17 -5.50 -8.72 17.05
N LEU A 18 -4.46 -8.27 16.35
CA LEU A 18 -4.58 -7.56 15.08
C LEU A 18 -5.24 -8.42 14.00
N LYS A 19 -4.86 -9.70 13.89
CA LYS A 19 -5.48 -10.65 12.96
C LYS A 19 -6.94 -10.94 13.30
N GLY A 20 -7.30 -10.88 14.58
CA GLY A 20 -8.66 -11.11 15.07
C GLY A 20 -9.56 -9.88 15.08
N LEU A 21 -9.09 -8.70 14.64
CA LEU A 21 -9.78 -7.41 14.83
C LEU A 21 -11.23 -7.40 14.39
N LEU A 22 -11.54 -7.94 13.22
CA LEU A 22 -12.91 -7.94 12.69
C LEU A 22 -13.89 -8.69 13.60
N TYR A 23 -13.43 -9.75 14.28
CA TYR A 23 -14.25 -10.55 15.19
C TYR A 23 -14.41 -9.91 16.57
N VAL A 24 -13.40 -9.15 17.03
CA VAL A 24 -13.36 -8.60 18.39
C VAL A 24 -13.78 -7.12 18.46
N ASP A 25 -13.86 -6.43 17.33
CA ASP A 25 -14.19 -5.00 17.24
C ASP A 25 -15.02 -4.67 15.98
N GLU A 26 -16.10 -5.40 15.73
CA GLU A 26 -16.99 -5.23 14.56
C GLU A 26 -17.48 -3.78 14.36
N HIS A 27 -17.64 -3.01 15.44
CA HIS A 27 -18.15 -1.64 15.40
C HIS A 27 -17.05 -0.57 15.38
N GLY A 28 -15.77 -0.95 15.29
CA GLY A 28 -14.65 -0.01 15.17
C GLY A 28 -14.38 0.82 16.42
N VAL A 29 -14.74 0.34 17.62
CA VAL A 29 -14.49 1.03 18.90
C VAL A 29 -12.99 1.19 19.15
N ALA A 30 -12.17 0.25 18.68
CA ALA A 30 -10.73 0.28 18.80
C ALA A 30 -10.02 1.03 17.66
N LEU A 31 -10.74 1.65 16.71
CA LEU A 31 -10.16 2.24 15.49
C LEU A 31 -8.96 3.17 15.78
N ASN A 32 -9.11 4.10 16.73
CA ASN A 32 -8.01 5.01 17.10
C ASN A 32 -6.80 4.26 17.67
N THR A 33 -6.99 3.13 18.34
CA THR A 33 -5.89 2.29 18.82
C THR A 33 -5.21 1.60 17.64
N VAL A 34 -5.98 1.07 16.70
CA VAL A 34 -5.46 0.38 15.51
C VAL A 34 -4.72 1.34 14.57
N ILE A 35 -5.23 2.57 14.38
CA ILE A 35 -4.53 3.64 13.64
C ILE A 35 -3.20 4.00 14.31
N ASN A 36 -3.12 3.95 15.65
CA ASN A 36 -1.85 4.16 16.34
C ASN A 36 -0.91 2.95 16.18
N ALA A 37 -1.45 1.73 16.20
CA ALA A 37 -0.69 0.50 15.98
C ALA A 37 -0.08 0.44 14.57
N SER A 38 -0.73 0.99 13.54
CA SER A 38 -0.16 1.06 12.18
C SER A 38 1.11 1.92 12.10
N ARG A 39 1.45 2.67 13.15
CA ARG A 39 2.71 3.43 13.25
C ARG A 39 3.88 2.60 13.79
N CYS A 40 3.69 1.34 14.20
CA CYS A 40 4.75 0.46 14.69
C CYS A 40 5.84 0.21 13.65
N ASN A 41 7.07 -0.08 14.09
CA ASN A 41 8.18 -0.44 13.19
C ASN A 41 8.40 -1.95 13.07
N SER A 42 7.68 -2.77 13.84
CA SER A 42 7.74 -4.22 13.70
C SER A 42 7.07 -4.64 12.39
N LEU A 43 7.83 -5.33 11.52
CA LEU A 43 7.31 -5.90 10.29
C LEU A 43 6.21 -6.94 10.55
N ASN A 44 6.34 -7.72 11.62
CA ASN A 44 5.37 -8.77 11.97
C ASN A 44 4.05 -8.15 12.46
N GLU A 45 4.13 -7.18 13.37
CA GLU A 45 2.95 -6.46 13.87
C GLU A 45 2.26 -5.69 12.73
N PHE A 46 3.04 -4.96 11.94
CA PHE A 46 2.48 -4.16 10.84
C PHE A 46 1.86 -5.03 9.76
N SER A 47 2.51 -6.12 9.34
CA SER A 47 1.95 -7.02 8.32
C SER A 47 0.68 -7.73 8.79
N ALA A 48 0.58 -8.10 10.07
CA ALA A 48 -0.63 -8.67 10.66
C ALA A 48 -1.82 -7.70 10.63
N LEU A 49 -1.55 -6.40 10.73
CA LEU A 49 -2.56 -5.35 10.57
C LEU A 49 -2.88 -5.05 9.12
N ALA A 50 -1.87 -4.90 8.26
CA ALA A 50 -2.02 -4.36 6.92
C ALA A 50 -2.50 -5.39 5.89
N LEU A 51 -2.05 -6.64 5.99
CA LEU A 51 -2.27 -7.67 4.97
C LEU A 51 -3.37 -8.65 5.39
N ASN A 52 -4.24 -9.00 4.44
CA ASN A 52 -5.36 -9.93 4.62
C ASN A 52 -6.22 -9.60 5.85
N ASN A 53 -6.47 -8.31 6.06
CA ASN A 53 -7.17 -7.80 7.23
C ASN A 53 -8.29 -6.83 6.82
N ASP A 54 -9.52 -7.34 6.84
CA ASP A 54 -10.70 -6.60 6.40
C ASP A 54 -11.09 -5.46 7.36
N TYR A 55 -10.57 -5.47 8.60
CA TYR A 55 -10.83 -4.39 9.56
C TYR A 55 -10.30 -3.04 9.03
N VAL A 56 -9.09 -3.04 8.45
CA VAL A 56 -8.49 -1.84 7.86
C VAL A 56 -9.33 -1.36 6.69
N ALA A 57 -9.74 -2.27 5.81
CA ALA A 57 -10.61 -1.98 4.69
C ALA A 57 -11.92 -1.31 5.12
N GLN A 58 -12.56 -1.85 6.17
CA GLN A 58 -13.88 -1.43 6.64
C GLN A 58 -13.86 -0.13 7.46
N HIS A 59 -12.87 0.05 8.33
CA HIS A 59 -12.91 1.12 9.34
C HIS A 59 -11.93 2.27 9.11
N PHE A 60 -10.83 2.07 8.37
CA PHE A 60 -9.86 3.16 8.22
C PHE A 60 -10.44 4.30 7.39
N PRO A 61 -10.36 5.56 7.89
CA PRO A 61 -10.56 6.73 7.04
C PRO A 61 -9.60 6.72 5.85
N GLU A 62 -9.99 7.35 4.75
CA GLU A 62 -9.23 7.36 3.49
C GLU A 62 -7.76 7.72 3.68
N LEU A 63 -7.47 8.81 4.41
CA LEU A 63 -6.09 9.23 4.67
C LEU A 63 -5.28 8.15 5.40
N ASN A 64 -5.85 7.52 6.41
CA ASN A 64 -5.16 6.48 7.18
C ASN A 64 -4.94 5.22 6.33
N PHE A 65 -5.90 4.88 5.48
CA PHE A 65 -5.75 3.78 4.53
C PHE A 65 -4.62 4.06 3.53
N ASN A 66 -4.59 5.26 2.95
CA ASN A 66 -3.53 5.66 2.01
C ASN A 66 -2.14 5.61 2.67
N GLN A 67 -2.02 6.08 3.92
CA GLN A 67 -0.78 6.01 4.68
C GLN A 67 -0.35 4.57 4.98
N LEU A 68 -1.30 3.68 5.28
CA LEU A 68 -1.03 2.26 5.50
C LEU A 68 -0.53 1.58 4.22
N VAL A 69 -1.14 1.86 3.07
CA VAL A 69 -0.68 1.34 1.77
C VAL A 69 0.74 1.82 1.46
N LEU A 70 1.00 3.12 1.58
CA LEU A 70 2.34 3.67 1.34
C LEU A 70 3.39 3.06 2.30
N LYS A 71 3.05 2.94 3.58
CA LYS A 71 3.94 2.33 4.57
C LYS A 71 4.20 0.85 4.29
N SER A 72 3.21 0.11 3.79
CA SER A 72 3.39 -1.28 3.36
C SER A 72 4.48 -1.38 2.30
N LEU A 73 4.47 -0.48 1.32
CA LEU A 73 5.53 -0.40 0.31
C LEU A 73 6.89 -0.02 0.91
N PHE A 74 6.95 0.96 1.82
CA PHE A 74 8.19 1.30 2.53
C PHE A 74 8.79 0.12 3.31
N MET A 75 7.93 -0.76 3.83
CA MET A 75 8.32 -1.96 4.58
C MET A 75 8.59 -3.16 3.67
N GLY A 76 8.55 -3.00 2.34
CA GLY A 76 8.84 -4.06 1.37
C GLY A 76 7.72 -5.09 1.20
N LEU A 77 6.50 -4.78 1.63
CA LEU A 77 5.37 -5.71 1.59
C LEU A 77 4.65 -5.67 0.24
N ASP A 78 4.04 -6.81 -0.12
CA ASP A 78 3.19 -6.92 -1.30
C ASP A 78 1.77 -6.37 -1.00
N ILE A 79 1.47 -5.19 -1.54
CA ILE A 79 0.16 -4.55 -1.36
C ILE A 79 -1.00 -5.26 -2.07
N SER A 80 -0.74 -6.27 -2.91
CA SER A 80 -1.81 -7.10 -3.47
C SER A 80 -2.57 -7.89 -2.41
N CYS A 81 -1.99 -8.08 -1.23
CA CYS A 81 -2.64 -8.70 -0.07
C CYS A 81 -3.44 -7.70 0.78
N ILE A 82 -3.51 -6.41 0.44
CA ILE A 82 -4.33 -5.43 1.16
C ILE A 82 -5.78 -5.57 0.69
N SER A 83 -6.66 -5.97 1.62
CA SER A 83 -8.09 -6.10 1.35
C SER A 83 -8.68 -4.81 0.78
N THR A 84 -9.50 -4.95 -0.25
CA THR A 84 -10.24 -3.85 -0.92
C THR A 84 -9.37 -2.73 -1.52
N LEU A 85 -8.06 -2.97 -1.75
CA LEU A 85 -7.16 -1.94 -2.30
C LEU A 85 -7.75 -1.27 -3.55
N SER A 86 -8.21 -2.06 -4.53
CA SER A 86 -8.70 -1.57 -5.82
C SER A 86 -9.92 -0.64 -5.70
N SER A 87 -10.83 -0.88 -4.75
CA SER A 87 -12.02 -0.05 -4.56
C SER A 87 -11.76 1.21 -3.74
N ARG A 88 -10.57 1.33 -3.13
CA ARG A 88 -10.18 2.46 -2.28
C ARG A 88 -9.09 3.34 -2.89
N LEU A 89 -8.69 3.06 -4.13
CA LEU A 89 -7.75 3.90 -4.87
C LEU A 89 -8.32 5.31 -5.07
N ASN A 90 -7.46 6.31 -5.00
CA ASN A 90 -7.79 7.72 -5.13
C ASN A 90 -6.56 8.50 -5.61
N ALA A 91 -6.76 9.75 -6.07
CA ALA A 91 -5.68 10.63 -6.52
C ALA A 91 -4.56 10.80 -5.51
N ARG A 92 -4.90 10.97 -4.23
CA ARG A 92 -3.90 11.19 -3.20
C ARG A 92 -2.98 9.98 -3.03
N LEU A 93 -3.55 8.77 -2.95
CA LEU A 93 -2.78 7.54 -2.89
C LEU A 93 -1.92 7.34 -4.14
N THR A 94 -2.52 7.53 -5.32
CA THR A 94 -1.83 7.42 -6.62
C THR A 94 -0.56 8.26 -6.65
N ASN A 95 -0.67 9.54 -6.32
CA ASN A 95 0.46 10.45 -6.37
C ASN A 95 1.48 10.18 -5.26
N MET A 96 1.04 9.81 -4.04
CA MET A 96 1.95 9.39 -2.97
C MET A 96 2.79 8.17 -3.36
N CYS A 97 2.16 7.14 -3.94
CA CYS A 97 2.86 5.93 -4.38
C CYS A 97 3.78 6.22 -5.56
N PHE A 98 3.36 7.02 -6.54
CA PHE A 98 4.21 7.33 -7.69
C PHE A 98 5.43 8.19 -7.30
N SER A 99 5.25 9.21 -6.45
CA SER A 99 6.38 9.98 -5.90
C SER A 99 7.36 9.10 -5.12
N TYR A 100 6.85 8.13 -4.35
CA TYR A 100 7.70 7.13 -3.69
C TYR A 100 8.49 6.27 -4.69
N ALA A 101 7.88 5.84 -5.80
CA ALA A 101 8.57 5.10 -6.84
C ALA A 101 9.73 5.92 -7.45
N ILE A 102 9.50 7.21 -7.70
CA ILE A 102 10.53 8.16 -8.15
C ILE A 102 11.67 8.23 -7.14
N GLU A 103 11.37 8.43 -5.86
CA GLU A 103 12.38 8.49 -4.79
C GLU A 103 13.21 7.21 -4.70
N GLN A 104 12.60 6.03 -4.91
CA GLN A 104 13.35 4.77 -4.95
C GLN A 104 14.32 4.73 -6.12
N ALA A 105 13.85 5.05 -7.32
CA ALA A 105 14.66 5.06 -8.52
C ALA A 105 15.85 6.04 -8.42
N LEU A 106 15.61 7.25 -7.92
CA LEU A 106 16.67 8.24 -7.68
C LEU A 106 17.71 7.77 -6.65
N ALA A 107 17.31 6.90 -5.72
CA ALA A 107 18.17 6.27 -4.74
C ALA A 107 18.77 4.93 -5.21
N ASN A 108 18.60 4.54 -6.49
CA ASN A 108 18.99 3.23 -7.03
C ASN A 108 18.44 2.04 -6.22
N ARG A 109 17.18 2.16 -5.77
CA ARG A 109 16.45 1.11 -5.05
C ARG A 109 15.25 0.64 -5.87
N ILE A 110 14.82 -0.59 -5.60
CA ILE A 110 13.66 -1.20 -6.25
C ILE A 110 12.56 -1.38 -5.20
N PRO A 111 11.42 -0.66 -5.29
CA PRO A 111 10.27 -0.87 -4.41
C PRO A 111 9.58 -2.22 -4.72
N PRO A 112 8.60 -2.67 -3.92
CA PRO A 112 7.76 -3.78 -4.32
C PRO A 112 7.05 -3.50 -5.65
N ALA A 113 7.12 -4.45 -6.59
CA ALA A 113 6.47 -4.34 -7.91
C ALA A 113 4.94 -4.20 -7.83
N SER A 114 4.32 -4.57 -6.70
CA SER A 114 2.91 -4.36 -6.45
C SER A 114 2.50 -2.88 -6.34
N ILE A 115 3.46 -1.95 -6.25
CA ILE A 115 3.22 -0.50 -6.29
C ILE A 115 2.33 -0.04 -7.45
N TRP A 116 2.41 -0.69 -8.62
CA TRP A 116 1.60 -0.36 -9.79
C TRP A 116 0.11 -0.64 -9.60
N LEU A 117 -0.27 -1.44 -8.60
CA LEU A 117 -1.67 -1.64 -8.21
C LEU A 117 -2.28 -0.43 -7.51
N ALA A 118 -1.46 0.48 -6.97
CA ALA A 118 -1.91 1.67 -6.24
C ALA A 118 -1.89 2.96 -7.07
N ILE A 119 -1.46 2.88 -8.33
CA ILE A 119 -1.30 4.05 -9.21
C ILE A 119 -2.42 4.00 -10.25
N LEU A 120 -3.25 5.05 -10.31
CA LEU A 120 -4.25 5.23 -11.35
C LEU A 120 -3.74 6.24 -12.38
N PRO A 121 -3.52 5.86 -13.65
CA PRO A 121 -2.92 6.77 -14.63
C PRO A 121 -3.74 8.06 -14.87
N ASN A 122 -5.06 7.97 -14.75
CA ASN A 122 -5.98 9.10 -14.88
C ASN A 122 -6.04 10.01 -13.64
N GLU A 123 -5.46 9.59 -12.52
CA GLU A 123 -5.44 10.36 -11.27
C GLU A 123 -4.06 10.94 -10.94
N LEU A 124 -3.07 10.73 -11.82
CA LEU A 124 -1.77 11.39 -11.72
C LEU A 124 -1.94 12.91 -11.88
N ASN A 125 -1.30 13.67 -11.01
CA ASN A 125 -1.23 15.12 -11.17
C ASN A 125 -0.36 15.51 -12.39
N ASP A 126 -0.41 16.77 -12.79
CA ASP A 126 0.29 17.25 -13.99
C ASP A 126 1.79 16.89 -13.97
N GLU A 127 2.47 17.13 -12.84
CA GLU A 127 3.89 16.82 -12.66
C GLU A 127 4.19 15.32 -12.87
N ASN A 128 3.46 14.45 -12.17
CA ASN A 128 3.70 13.01 -12.21
C ASN A 128 3.27 12.39 -13.55
N SER A 129 2.25 12.95 -14.20
CA SER A 129 1.77 12.50 -15.51
C SER A 129 2.84 12.64 -16.60
N LEU A 130 3.72 13.65 -16.49
CA LEU A 130 4.84 13.86 -17.40
C LEU A 130 5.97 12.84 -17.20
N LEU A 131 6.08 12.28 -16.00
CA LEU A 131 7.17 11.38 -15.60
C LEU A 131 6.80 9.90 -15.71
N VAL A 132 5.51 9.56 -15.81
CA VAL A 132 5.04 8.16 -15.73
C VAL A 132 5.69 7.25 -16.76
N THR A 133 5.80 7.67 -18.02
CA THR A 133 6.42 6.85 -19.07
C THR A 133 7.90 6.60 -18.80
N GLN A 134 8.64 7.63 -18.33
CA GLN A 134 10.06 7.49 -17.98
C GLN A 134 10.26 6.44 -16.89
N TYR A 135 9.49 6.52 -15.80
CA TYR A 135 9.68 5.61 -14.66
C TYR A 135 9.12 4.21 -14.90
N LEU A 136 8.08 4.06 -15.73
CA LEU A 136 7.67 2.74 -16.20
C LEU A 136 8.79 2.06 -17.00
N SER A 137 9.40 2.78 -17.95
CA SER A 137 10.53 2.24 -18.73
C SER A 137 11.74 1.92 -17.85
N HIS A 138 12.07 2.78 -16.88
CA HIS A 138 13.15 2.54 -15.92
C HIS A 138 12.94 1.22 -15.16
N PHE A 139 11.79 1.04 -14.52
CA PHE A 139 11.52 -0.15 -13.71
C PHE A 139 11.28 -1.41 -14.54
N TYR A 140 10.76 -1.30 -15.76
CA TYR A 140 10.58 -2.42 -16.67
C TYR A 140 11.90 -3.15 -16.99
N GLN A 141 13.02 -2.42 -16.99
CA GLN A 141 14.34 -2.94 -17.29
C GLN A 141 15.09 -3.50 -16.07
N GLN A 142 14.65 -3.20 -14.85
CA GLN A 142 15.40 -3.50 -13.63
C GLN A 142 15.08 -4.87 -13.01
N ASP A 143 13.82 -5.30 -13.04
CA ASP A 143 13.35 -6.49 -12.31
C ASP A 143 12.20 -7.20 -13.02
N ASP A 144 12.20 -8.54 -12.98
CA ASP A 144 11.19 -9.37 -13.67
C ASP A 144 9.78 -9.20 -13.06
N ASN A 145 9.66 -8.94 -11.76
CA ASN A 145 8.35 -8.70 -11.15
C ASN A 145 7.80 -7.34 -11.61
N HIS A 146 8.64 -6.31 -11.67
CA HIS A 146 8.27 -5.02 -12.25
C HIS A 146 7.87 -5.17 -13.71
N LYS A 147 8.63 -5.91 -14.51
CA LYS A 147 8.30 -6.20 -15.92
C LYS A 147 6.91 -6.79 -16.07
N GLN A 148 6.58 -7.82 -15.28
CA GLN A 148 5.26 -8.47 -15.30
C GLN A 148 4.14 -7.51 -14.86
N LYS A 149 4.33 -6.78 -13.75
CA LYS A 149 3.31 -5.87 -13.22
C LYS A 149 3.10 -4.65 -14.11
N ILE A 150 4.14 -4.12 -14.74
CA ILE A 150 4.04 -3.03 -15.71
C ILE A 150 3.35 -3.49 -17.00
N ALA A 151 3.66 -4.70 -17.49
CA ALA A 151 2.95 -5.27 -18.64
C ALA A 151 1.44 -5.37 -18.37
N TRP A 152 1.06 -5.87 -17.18
CA TRP A 152 -0.33 -5.87 -16.74
C TRP A 152 -0.91 -4.45 -16.66
N TYR A 153 -0.19 -3.51 -16.06
CA TYR A 153 -0.62 -2.12 -15.88
C TYR A 153 -0.92 -1.43 -17.22
N VAL A 154 -0.02 -1.58 -18.19
CA VAL A 154 -0.16 -1.00 -19.54
C VAL A 154 -1.35 -1.62 -20.28
N ASP A 155 -1.58 -2.91 -20.14
CA ASP A 155 -2.73 -3.59 -20.76
C ASP A 155 -4.05 -3.20 -20.09
N HIS A 156 -4.10 -3.26 -18.76
CA HIS A 156 -5.28 -2.96 -17.95
C HIS A 156 -5.82 -1.54 -18.16
N TYR A 157 -4.92 -0.56 -18.24
CA TYR A 157 -5.29 0.84 -18.49
C TYR A 157 -5.21 1.25 -19.97
N GLN A 158 -5.04 0.29 -20.88
CA GLN A 158 -5.01 0.51 -22.34
C GLN A 158 -3.97 1.57 -22.78
N LEU A 159 -2.81 1.62 -22.11
CA LEU A 159 -1.77 2.62 -22.33
C LEU A 159 -0.79 2.26 -23.46
N LYS A 160 -1.09 1.23 -24.27
CA LYS A 160 -0.21 0.70 -25.33
C LYS A 160 0.29 1.76 -26.31
N ASN A 161 -0.49 2.84 -26.52
CA ASN A 161 -0.15 3.92 -27.45
C ASN A 161 0.69 5.06 -26.84
N LYS A 162 1.05 5.01 -25.54
CA LYS A 162 1.78 6.09 -24.84
C LYS A 162 3.15 5.69 -24.25
N ILE A 163 3.45 4.39 -24.16
CA ILE A 163 4.59 3.90 -23.36
C ILE A 163 5.55 3.00 -24.18
N ILE A 164 5.14 2.53 -25.36
CA ILE A 164 5.97 1.68 -26.23
C ILE A 164 6.16 2.37 -27.58
N SER A 165 7.04 3.36 -27.60
CA SER A 165 7.69 3.89 -28.81
C SER A 165 9.13 4.22 -28.48
#